data_AF-A0A167VHW2-F1
#
_entry.id   AF-A0A167VHW2-F1
#
_cell.length_a   1.000
_cell.length_b   1.000
_cell.length_c   1.000
_cell.angle_alpha   90.00
_cell.angle_beta   90.00
_cell.angle_gamma   90.00
#
_symmetry.space_group_name_H-M   'P 1'
#
loop_
_entity.id
_entity.type
_entity.pdbx_description
1 polymer ?
#
loop_
_entity_poly.entity_id
_entity_poly.type
_entity_poly.pdbx_seq_one_letter_code
_entity_poly.pdbx_strand_id
1 'polypeptide(L)'
;MATIGGSRHVWYLDEAETLKALKWSWISQPPAIALFATSKTSVGLLQLRLIKLTNAWRRYIIYGVIVTVFVANVIIIIFTFAQCSPARALWTPSLEGKCWKPDVQLHISFFGAALNILADVVLAVLPLTFIPSLRLGLAKKVVLCVLLGFGIKERISYPSLERRGVLRAHFLRQSPAIATALGAPYRQKETFFTP
;
A
#
# COMPACT_ATOMS: atom_id res chain seq x y z
N MET A 1 -21.60 -9.95 -2.92
CA MET A 1 -21.94 -9.37 -4.25
C MET A 1 -22.30 -10.45 -5.27
N ALA A 2 -21.55 -11.56 -5.36
CA ALA A 2 -21.81 -12.64 -6.34
C ALA A 2 -23.23 -13.26 -6.25
N THR A 3 -23.79 -13.44 -5.04
CA THR A 3 -25.15 -13.99 -4.85
C THR A 3 -26.29 -13.00 -5.10
N ILE A 4 -25.99 -11.71 -5.24
CA ILE A 4 -26.98 -10.62 -5.38
C ILE A 4 -26.94 -10.05 -6.81
N GLY A 5 -26.38 -10.80 -7.76
CA GLY A 5 -26.27 -10.36 -9.16
C GLY A 5 -25.27 -9.21 -9.41
N GLY A 6 -24.47 -8.78 -8.43
CA GLY A 6 -23.59 -7.61 -8.55
C GLY A 6 -22.48 -7.72 -9.61
N SER A 7 -22.28 -8.91 -10.20
CA SER A 7 -21.34 -9.18 -11.29
C SER A 7 -22.03 -9.53 -12.63
N ARG A 8 -23.37 -9.44 -12.69
CA ARG A 8 -24.14 -9.61 -13.93
C ARG A 8 -24.41 -8.24 -14.56
N HIS A 9 -24.53 -8.18 -15.88
CA HIS A 9 -24.89 -6.93 -16.56
C HIS A 9 -26.27 -6.46 -16.10
N VAL A 10 -26.41 -5.14 -15.87
CA VAL A 10 -27.64 -4.48 -15.39
C VAL A 10 -28.89 -4.83 -16.19
N TRP A 11 -28.74 -5.17 -17.48
CA TRP A 11 -29.83 -5.59 -18.37
C TRP A 11 -30.53 -6.90 -17.96
N TYR A 12 -29.87 -7.76 -17.18
CA TYR A 12 -30.38 -9.07 -16.79
C TYR A 12 -30.89 -9.12 -15.34
N LEU A 13 -30.90 -7.98 -14.63
CA LEU A 13 -31.36 -7.91 -13.25
C LEU A 13 -32.73 -7.26 -13.18
N ASP A 14 -33.53 -7.75 -12.24
CA ASP A 14 -34.73 -7.08 -11.80
C ASP A 14 -34.40 -5.73 -11.14
N GLU A 15 -35.35 -4.79 -11.15
CA GLU A 15 -35.15 -3.44 -10.58
C GLU A 15 -34.85 -3.53 -9.08
N ALA A 16 -35.54 -4.41 -8.34
CA ALA A 16 -35.31 -4.58 -6.90
C ALA A 16 -33.92 -5.17 -6.58
N GLU A 17 -33.43 -6.09 -7.40
CA GLU A 17 -32.08 -6.65 -7.26
C GLU A 17 -31.00 -5.60 -7.55
N THR A 18 -31.23 -4.77 -8.55
CA THR A 18 -30.32 -3.68 -8.95
C THR A 18 -30.18 -2.64 -7.82
N LEU A 19 -31.28 -2.23 -7.21
CA LEU A 19 -31.27 -1.29 -6.06
C LEU A 19 -30.49 -1.86 -4.87
N LYS A 20 -30.68 -3.15 -4.58
CA LYS A 20 -29.97 -3.84 -3.50
C LYS A 20 -28.47 -3.90 -3.79
N ALA A 21 -28.07 -4.25 -5.02
CA ALA A 21 -26.67 -4.28 -5.42
C ALA A 21 -26.01 -2.89 -5.37
N LEU A 22 -26.72 -1.85 -5.80
CA LEU A 22 -26.25 -0.47 -5.78
C LEU A 22 -26.03 0.01 -4.33
N LYS A 23 -27.01 -0.22 -3.44
CA LYS A 23 -26.91 0.09 -2.01
C LYS A 23 -25.67 -0.56 -1.37
N TRP A 24 -25.45 -1.85 -1.60
CA TRP A 24 -24.27 -2.55 -1.07
C TRP A 24 -22.95 -2.03 -1.66
N SER A 25 -22.95 -1.62 -2.92
CA SER A 25 -21.76 -1.03 -3.55
C SER A 25 -21.38 0.29 -2.88
N TRP A 26 -22.35 1.19 -2.66
CA TRP A 26 -22.09 2.46 -1.97
C TRP A 26 -21.65 2.26 -0.51
N ILE A 27 -22.26 1.33 0.22
CA ILE A 27 -21.88 1.00 1.61
C ILE A 27 -20.45 0.42 1.70
N SER A 28 -19.99 -0.29 0.65
CA SER A 28 -18.66 -0.91 0.63
C SER A 28 -17.50 0.07 0.38
N GLN A 29 -17.78 1.28 -0.13
CA GLN A 29 -16.73 2.25 -0.47
C GLN A 29 -15.95 2.81 0.73
N PRO A 30 -16.57 3.26 1.83
CA PRO A 30 -15.82 3.82 2.96
C PRO A 30 -14.84 2.83 3.61
N PRO A 31 -15.21 1.55 3.84
CA PRO A 31 -14.25 0.53 4.29
C PRO A 31 -13.05 0.38 3.34
N ALA A 32 -13.29 0.39 2.03
CA ALA A 32 -12.22 0.30 1.05
C ALA A 32 -11.25 1.49 1.14
N ILE A 33 -11.77 2.71 1.27
CA ILE A 33 -10.97 3.93 1.43
C ILE A 33 -10.17 3.90 2.75
N ALA A 34 -10.78 3.43 3.84
CA ALA A 34 -10.11 3.28 5.13
C ALA A 34 -8.94 2.30 5.07
N LEU A 35 -9.05 1.21 4.30
CA LEU A 35 -7.96 0.28 4.08
C LEU A 35 -6.77 0.96 3.41
N PHE A 36 -6.99 1.77 2.37
CA PHE A 36 -5.90 2.51 1.70
C PHE A 36 -5.15 3.45 2.67
N ALA A 37 -5.88 4.20 3.50
CA ALA A 37 -5.27 5.07 4.50
C ALA A 37 -4.47 4.28 5.55
N THR A 38 -5.00 3.13 5.99
CA THR A 38 -4.35 2.28 7.00
C THR A 38 -3.09 1.61 6.45
N SER A 39 -3.10 1.14 5.19
CA SER A 39 -1.93 0.58 4.52
C SER A 39 -0.79 1.59 4.44
N LYS A 40 -1.08 2.84 4.02
CA LYS A 40 -0.07 3.90 3.95
C LYS A 40 0.49 4.28 5.32
N THR A 41 -0.37 4.34 6.34
CA THR A 41 0.04 4.60 7.73
C THR A 41 0.98 3.51 8.26
N SER A 42 0.68 2.23 7.98
CA SER A 42 1.52 1.10 8.40
C SER A 42 2.93 1.18 7.80
N VAL A 43 3.02 1.48 6.49
CA VAL A 43 4.31 1.67 5.81
C VAL A 43 5.06 2.87 6.39
N GLY A 44 4.38 4.00 6.62
CA GLY A 44 4.99 5.18 7.23
C GLY A 44 5.50 4.95 8.65
N LEU A 45 4.77 4.19 9.47
CA LEU A 45 5.20 3.80 10.82
C LEU A 45 6.41 2.87 10.80
N LEU A 46 6.46 1.93 9.86
CA LEU A 46 7.63 1.07 9.65
C LEU A 46 8.87 1.92 9.29
N GLN A 47 8.71 2.89 8.39
CA GLN A 47 9.79 3.82 8.03
C GLN A 47 10.24 4.66 9.22
N LEU A 48 9.31 5.18 10.03
CA LEU A 48 9.63 5.90 11.26
C LEU A 48 10.42 5.03 12.25
N ARG A 49 10.09 3.74 12.36
CA ARG A 49 10.83 2.78 13.19
C ARG A 49 12.26 2.56 12.69
N LEU A 50 12.47 2.55 11.37
CA LEU A 50 13.80 2.38 10.76
C LEU A 50 14.66 3.64 10.90
N ILE A 51 14.05 4.83 10.79
CA ILE A 51 14.74 6.13 10.85
C ILE A 51 14.96 6.61 12.30
N LYS A 52 14.79 5.73 13.30
CA LYS A 52 14.96 6.05 14.74
C LYS A 52 16.30 6.73 15.09
N LEU A 53 17.32 6.66 14.22
CA LEU A 53 18.66 7.21 14.44
C LEU A 53 19.00 8.51 13.66
N THR A 54 18.11 9.06 12.81
CA THR A 54 18.51 10.16 11.91
C THR A 54 17.48 11.29 11.83
N ASN A 55 17.90 12.50 12.25
CA ASN A 55 17.32 13.84 12.07
C ASN A 55 15.79 14.03 12.19
N ALA A 56 15.36 14.83 13.19
CA ALA A 56 13.96 15.14 13.49
C ALA A 56 13.14 15.68 12.31
N TRP A 57 13.75 16.49 11.43
CA TRP A 57 13.12 17.04 10.22
C TRP A 57 12.48 15.97 9.33
N ARG A 58 13.10 14.79 9.21
CA ARG A 58 12.60 13.71 8.35
C ARG A 58 11.37 13.04 8.93
N ARG A 59 11.26 12.98 10.26
CA ARG A 59 10.07 12.46 10.94
C ARG A 59 8.86 13.35 10.67
N TYR A 60 9.06 14.67 10.69
CA TYR A 60 8.00 15.63 10.36
C TYR A 60 7.48 15.46 8.93
N ILE A 61 8.36 15.18 7.96
CA ILE A 61 7.94 14.92 6.57
C ILE A 61 7.04 13.67 6.50
N ILE A 62 7.44 12.56 7.15
CA ILE A 62 6.65 11.32 7.12
C ILE A 62 5.29 11.51 7.79
N TYR A 63 5.27 12.14 8.97
CA TYR A 63 4.01 12.48 9.63
C TYR A 63 3.14 13.39 8.77
N GLY A 64 3.73 14.37 8.09
CA GLY A 64 3.04 15.24 7.13
C GLY A 64 2.36 14.42 6.03
N VAL A 65 3.09 13.52 5.38
CA VAL A 65 2.53 12.65 4.32
C VAL A 65 1.37 11.78 4.84
N ILE A 66 1.54 11.15 6.01
CA ILE A 66 0.49 10.31 6.62
C ILE A 66 -0.77 11.14 6.89
N VAL A 67 -0.61 12.32 7.51
CA VAL A 67 -1.73 13.20 7.85
C VAL A 67 -2.41 13.72 6.59
N THR A 68 -1.66 14.18 5.59
CA THR A 68 -2.23 14.68 4.33
C THR A 68 -3.04 13.61 3.62
N VAL A 69 -2.52 12.39 3.53
CA VAL A 69 -3.24 11.25 2.93
C VAL A 69 -4.49 10.92 3.73
N PHE A 70 -4.39 10.85 5.04
CA PHE A 70 -5.52 10.52 5.91
C PHE A 70 -6.66 11.53 5.73
N VAL A 71 -6.31 12.82 5.82
CA VAL A 71 -7.25 13.93 5.63
C VAL A 71 -7.88 13.88 4.23
N ALA A 72 -7.09 13.69 3.18
CA ALA A 72 -7.61 13.59 1.81
C ALA A 72 -8.61 12.43 1.66
N ASN A 73 -8.31 11.26 2.21
CA ASN A 73 -9.21 10.09 2.14
C ASN A 73 -10.50 10.31 2.94
N VAL A 74 -10.43 10.95 4.12
CA VAL A 74 -11.63 11.32 4.89
C VAL A 74 -12.52 12.30 4.12
N ILE A 75 -11.91 13.30 3.49
CA ILE A 75 -12.64 14.28 2.67
C ILE A 75 -13.36 13.59 1.50
N ILE A 76 -12.71 12.65 0.81
CA ILE A 76 -13.33 11.88 -0.28
C ILE A 76 -14.53 11.08 0.21
N ILE A 77 -14.45 10.44 1.39
CA ILE A 77 -15.59 9.73 1.98
C ILE A 77 -16.77 10.68 2.21
N ILE A 78 -16.51 11.87 2.77
CA ILE A 78 -17.55 12.88 3.01
C ILE A 78 -18.20 13.31 1.70
N PHE A 79 -17.42 13.63 0.67
CA PHE A 79 -17.96 14.02 -0.64
C PHE A 79 -18.79 12.90 -1.29
N THR A 80 -18.38 11.64 -1.12
CA THR A 80 -19.09 10.45 -1.61
C THR A 80 -20.49 10.31 -0.99
N PHE A 81 -20.72 10.82 0.23
CA PHE A 81 -22.06 10.85 0.83
C PHE A 81 -22.79 12.17 0.60
N ALA A 82 -22.07 13.28 0.47
CA ALA A 82 -22.63 14.62 0.25
C ALA A 82 -23.06 14.88 -1.21
N GLN A 83 -22.72 14.00 -2.15
CA GLN A 83 -23.04 14.13 -3.58
C GLN A 83 -24.54 14.22 -3.90
N CYS A 84 -25.42 13.72 -3.01
CA CYS A 84 -26.87 13.83 -3.16
C CYS A 84 -27.52 14.26 -1.84
N SER A 85 -28.51 15.16 -1.93
CA SER A 85 -29.40 15.48 -0.81
C SER A 85 -30.85 15.07 -1.16
N PRO A 86 -31.45 14.09 -0.47
CA PRO A 86 -30.88 13.25 0.60
C PRO A 86 -29.91 12.18 0.08
N ALA A 87 -28.92 11.76 0.89
CA ALA A 87 -27.94 10.73 0.50
C ALA A 87 -28.59 9.39 0.11
N ARG A 88 -29.84 9.14 0.54
CA ARG A 88 -30.63 7.96 0.17
C ARG A 88 -31.04 7.92 -1.30
N ALA A 89 -31.12 9.08 -1.95
CA ALA A 89 -31.39 9.18 -3.39
C ALA A 89 -30.26 8.57 -4.24
N LEU A 90 -29.09 8.33 -3.63
CA LEU A 90 -27.94 7.78 -4.34
C LEU A 90 -28.12 6.32 -4.79
N TRP A 91 -28.91 5.54 -4.04
CA TRP A 91 -29.21 4.15 -4.37
C TRP A 91 -30.69 3.88 -4.64
N THR A 92 -31.55 4.91 -4.53
CA THR A 92 -32.98 4.83 -4.79
C THR A 92 -33.38 5.90 -5.81
N PRO A 93 -33.42 5.58 -7.12
CA PRO A 93 -33.70 6.52 -8.20
C PRO A 93 -35.15 7.01 -8.19
N SER A 94 -36.05 6.34 -7.47
CA SER A 94 -37.45 6.75 -7.31
C SER A 94 -37.66 7.88 -6.29
N LEU A 95 -36.63 8.28 -5.52
CA LEU A 95 -36.70 9.48 -4.70
C LEU A 95 -36.21 10.69 -5.51
N GLU A 96 -37.04 11.73 -5.58
CA GLU A 96 -36.60 13.05 -6.05
C GLU A 96 -35.54 13.61 -5.08
N GLY A 97 -34.29 13.61 -5.54
CA GLY A 97 -33.15 14.14 -4.82
C GLY A 97 -32.33 15.06 -5.71
N LYS A 98 -31.77 16.12 -5.11
CA LYS A 98 -30.85 17.02 -5.82
C LYS A 98 -29.46 16.42 -5.73
N CYS A 99 -29.00 15.82 -6.82
CA CYS A 99 -27.65 15.26 -6.95
C CYS A 99 -26.73 16.22 -7.73
N TRP A 100 -25.44 16.16 -7.41
CA TRP A 100 -24.42 16.85 -8.19
C TRP A 100 -24.22 16.18 -9.55
N LYS A 101 -23.69 16.94 -10.52
CA LYS A 101 -23.33 16.39 -11.83
C LYS A 101 -22.26 15.31 -11.66
N PRO A 102 -22.34 14.20 -12.41
CA PRO A 102 -21.40 13.08 -12.30
C PRO A 102 -19.94 13.50 -12.55
N ASP A 103 -19.71 14.51 -13.39
CA ASP A 103 -18.37 15.02 -13.71
C ASP A 103 -17.65 15.59 -12.48
N VAL A 104 -18.38 16.24 -11.58
CA VAL A 104 -17.80 16.84 -10.36
C VAL A 104 -17.25 15.75 -9.45
N GLN A 105 -18.03 14.67 -9.27
CA GLN A 105 -17.61 13.53 -8.45
C GLN A 105 -16.40 12.82 -9.08
N LEU A 106 -16.36 12.71 -10.41
CA LEU A 106 -15.25 12.12 -11.13
C LEU A 106 -13.96 12.92 -10.90
N HIS A 107 -14.03 14.25 -11.02
CA HIS A 107 -12.86 15.13 -10.82
C HIS A 107 -12.31 15.02 -9.39
N ILE A 108 -13.18 15.02 -8.38
CA ILE A 108 -12.79 14.85 -6.96
C ILE A 108 -12.12 13.49 -6.75
N SER A 109 -12.71 12.43 -7.30
CA SER A 109 -12.18 11.07 -7.17
C SER A 109 -10.82 10.93 -7.85
N PHE A 110 -10.64 11.51 -9.04
CA PHE A 110 -9.39 11.51 -9.77
C PHE A 110 -8.28 12.27 -9.03
N PHE A 111 -8.61 13.44 -8.48
CA PHE A 111 -7.69 14.21 -7.64
C PHE A 111 -7.26 13.41 -6.39
N GLY A 112 -8.23 12.77 -5.73
CA GLY A 112 -7.97 11.88 -4.60
C GLY A 112 -7.06 10.69 -4.94
N ALA A 113 -7.27 10.08 -6.10
CA ALA A 113 -6.43 8.99 -6.60
C ALA A 113 -5.00 9.49 -6.89
N ALA A 114 -4.85 10.64 -7.53
CA ALA A 114 -3.55 11.24 -7.83
C ALA A 114 -2.75 11.53 -6.55
N LEU A 115 -3.38 12.08 -5.50
CA LEU A 115 -2.73 12.29 -4.21
C LEU A 115 -2.29 10.98 -3.53
N ASN A 116 -3.10 9.94 -3.62
CA ASN A 116 -2.75 8.64 -3.07
C ASN A 116 -1.54 8.03 -3.80
N ILE A 117 -1.48 8.13 -5.13
CA ILE A 117 -0.34 7.67 -5.94
C ILE A 117 0.92 8.49 -5.60
N LEU A 118 0.78 9.82 -5.51
CA LEU A 118 1.88 10.70 -5.12
C LEU A 118 2.46 10.29 -3.76
N ALA A 119 1.61 10.01 -2.78
CA ALA A 119 2.04 9.54 -1.48
C ALA A 119 2.79 8.20 -1.54
N ASP A 120 2.35 7.26 -2.38
CA ASP A 120 3.03 5.98 -2.57
C ASP A 120 4.44 6.19 -3.19
N VAL A 121 4.57 7.12 -4.15
CA VAL A 121 5.87 7.50 -4.73
C VAL A 121 6.77 8.14 -3.67
N VAL A 122 6.26 9.08 -2.88
CA VAL A 122 7.04 9.73 -1.81
C VAL A 122 7.50 8.71 -0.78
N LEU A 123 6.61 7.83 -0.32
CA LEU A 123 6.96 6.76 0.62
C LEU A 123 7.98 5.78 0.02
N ALA A 124 7.97 5.53 -1.28
CA ALA A 124 8.97 4.68 -1.92
C ALA A 124 10.35 5.34 -2.05
N VAL A 125 10.40 6.65 -2.36
CA VAL A 125 11.65 7.39 -2.52
C VAL A 125 12.32 7.66 -1.18
N LEU A 126 11.53 7.87 -0.12
CA LEU A 126 12.03 8.22 1.21
C LEU A 126 13.12 7.27 1.75
N PRO A 127 12.97 5.92 1.74
CA PRO A 127 14.03 5.00 2.16
C PRO A 127 15.22 4.95 1.18
N LEU A 128 15.04 5.29 -0.10
CA LEU A 128 16.16 5.38 -1.06
C LEU A 128 17.07 6.56 -0.73
N THR A 129 16.50 7.68 -0.27
CA THR A 129 17.28 8.85 0.16
C THR A 129 17.98 8.64 1.50
N PHE A 130 17.47 7.73 2.35
CA PHE A 130 18.07 7.34 3.63
C PHE A 130 19.38 6.55 3.44
N ILE A 131 19.56 5.89 2.30
CA ILE A 131 20.66 4.94 2.07
C ILE A 131 21.53 5.31 0.86
N PRO A 132 22.42 6.29 0.99
CA PRO A 132 23.58 6.38 0.11
C PRO A 132 24.72 5.43 0.55
N SER A 133 24.77 5.02 1.83
CA SER A 133 25.94 4.32 2.41
C SER A 133 25.74 2.85 2.80
N LEU A 134 24.49 2.35 2.88
CA LEU A 134 24.23 0.93 3.09
C LEU A 134 24.17 0.25 1.72
N ARG A 135 25.06 -0.72 1.48
CA ARG A 135 25.20 -1.49 0.23
C ARG A 135 23.97 -2.35 -0.08
N LEU A 136 22.78 -1.77 -0.23
CA LEU A 136 21.68 -2.47 -0.88
C LEU A 136 22.01 -2.57 -2.36
N GLY A 137 22.28 -3.79 -2.82
CA GLY A 137 22.56 -4.07 -4.23
C GLY A 137 21.49 -3.46 -5.14
N LEU A 138 21.92 -2.92 -6.27
CA LEU A 138 21.09 -2.24 -7.27
C LEU A 138 19.80 -3.00 -7.60
N ALA A 139 19.81 -4.34 -7.53
CA ALA A 139 18.64 -5.19 -7.67
C ALA A 139 17.45 -4.78 -6.78
N LYS A 140 17.66 -4.37 -5.52
CA LYS A 140 16.55 -3.95 -4.62
C LYS A 140 16.00 -2.57 -4.99
N LYS A 141 16.84 -1.66 -5.49
CA LYS A 141 16.41 -0.35 -6.02
C LYS A 141 15.60 -0.53 -7.31
N VAL A 142 16.09 -1.39 -8.20
CA VAL A 142 15.40 -1.74 -9.46
C VAL A 142 14.08 -2.44 -9.17
N VAL A 143 14.03 -3.41 -8.24
CA VAL A 143 12.78 -4.07 -7.84
C VAL A 143 11.78 -3.05 -7.29
N LEU A 144 12.19 -2.07 -6.49
CA LEU A 144 11.27 -1.03 -5.99
C LEU A 144 10.74 -0.14 -7.12
N CYS A 145 11.60 0.31 -8.03
CA CYS A 145 11.18 1.07 -9.23
C CYS A 145 10.28 0.26 -10.17
N VAL A 146 10.55 -1.04 -10.33
CA VAL A 146 9.76 -1.96 -11.18
C VAL A 146 8.43 -2.30 -10.52
N LEU A 147 8.37 -2.51 -9.20
CA LEU A 147 7.12 -2.74 -8.47
C LEU A 147 6.16 -1.55 -8.54
N LEU A 148 6.71 -0.33 -8.56
CA LEU A 148 5.92 0.91 -8.68
C LEU A 148 5.57 1.26 -10.14
N GLY A 149 6.39 0.82 -11.10
CA GLY A 149 6.27 1.22 -12.51
C GLY A 149 5.70 0.16 -13.46
N PHE A 150 5.69 -1.13 -13.12
CA PHE A 150 5.42 -2.20 -14.08
C PHE A 150 4.36 -3.19 -13.60
N GLY A 151 3.09 -2.83 -13.81
CA GLY A 151 1.98 -3.77 -13.83
C GLY A 151 1.79 -4.51 -15.17
N ILE A 152 2.76 -4.47 -16.11
CA ILE A 152 2.53 -4.93 -17.50
C ILE A 152 3.55 -5.97 -18.00
N LYS A 153 4.50 -6.43 -17.17
CA LYS A 153 5.34 -7.58 -17.57
C LYS A 153 5.37 -8.65 -16.48
N GLU A 154 4.36 -9.52 -16.49
CA GLU A 154 4.40 -10.86 -15.88
C GLU A 154 5.45 -11.79 -16.52
N ARG A 155 6.59 -11.27 -16.97
CA ARG A 155 7.65 -12.10 -17.56
C ARG A 155 9.05 -11.55 -17.38
N ILE A 156 9.39 -11.02 -16.20
CA ILE A 156 10.77 -11.04 -15.74
C ILE A 156 10.79 -11.50 -14.28
N SER A 157 11.07 -12.80 -14.10
CA SER A 157 11.99 -13.32 -13.10
C SER A 157 12.01 -12.60 -11.75
N TYR A 158 11.13 -12.98 -10.83
CA TYR A 158 11.43 -12.86 -9.40
C TYR A 158 12.75 -13.62 -9.19
N PRO A 159 13.86 -12.97 -8.80
CA PRO A 159 15.07 -13.72 -8.59
C PRO A 159 14.82 -14.60 -7.36
N SER A 160 14.76 -15.90 -7.63
CA SER A 160 14.90 -17.06 -6.74
C SER A 160 16.12 -17.02 -5.80
N LEU A 161 16.82 -15.87 -5.71
CA LEU A 161 18.01 -15.63 -4.91
C LEU A 161 17.72 -15.21 -3.47
N GLU A 162 16.59 -14.55 -3.17
CA GLU A 162 16.26 -14.18 -1.79
C GLU A 162 15.88 -15.41 -0.95
N ARG A 163 15.17 -16.36 -1.55
CA ARG A 163 14.84 -17.65 -0.92
C ARG A 163 16.09 -18.52 -0.71
N ARG A 164 17.03 -18.55 -1.65
CA ARG A 164 18.30 -19.31 -1.51
C ARG A 164 19.23 -18.73 -0.43
N GLY A 165 19.34 -17.42 -0.30
CA GLY A 165 20.17 -16.79 0.73
C GLY A 165 19.64 -17.01 2.15
N VAL A 166 18.33 -16.85 2.35
CA VAL A 166 17.70 -17.04 3.66
C VAL A 166 17.63 -18.52 4.05
N LEU A 167 17.30 -19.44 3.13
CA LEU A 167 17.34 -20.88 3.42
C LEU A 167 18.76 -21.37 3.70
N ARG A 168 19.78 -20.90 2.96
CA ARG A 168 21.18 -21.32 3.20
C ARG A 168 21.69 -20.83 4.54
N ALA A 169 21.35 -19.60 4.93
CA ALA A 169 21.69 -19.08 6.26
C ALA A 169 20.95 -19.83 7.39
N HIS A 170 19.69 -20.23 7.17
CA HIS A 170 18.93 -21.02 8.13
C HIS A 170 19.43 -22.47 8.23
N PHE A 171 19.74 -23.12 7.10
CA PHE A 171 20.28 -24.49 7.05
C PHE A 171 21.68 -24.58 7.68
N LEU A 172 22.59 -23.64 7.39
CA LEU A 172 23.92 -23.61 8.01
C LEU A 172 23.87 -23.33 9.51
N ARG A 173 22.83 -22.63 9.99
CA ARG A 173 22.60 -22.41 11.42
C ARG A 173 22.03 -23.64 12.14
N GLN A 174 21.38 -24.55 11.41
CA GLN A 174 20.66 -25.70 11.97
C GLN A 174 21.45 -27.02 11.87
N SER A 175 22.52 -27.07 11.06
CA SER A 175 23.38 -28.25 10.89
C SER A 175 24.87 -27.94 11.12
N PRO A 176 25.35 -27.92 12.37
CA PRO A 176 26.76 -27.62 12.69
C PRO A 176 27.75 -28.61 12.07
N ALA A 177 27.33 -29.83 11.74
CA ALA A 177 28.17 -30.85 11.10
C ALA A 177 28.61 -30.49 9.66
N ILE A 178 27.80 -29.72 8.92
CA ILE A 178 28.09 -29.34 7.52
C ILE A 178 29.05 -28.14 7.46
N ALA A 179 29.00 -27.25 8.46
CA ALA A 179 29.92 -26.13 8.57
C ALA A 179 31.38 -26.59 8.76
N THR A 180 31.58 -27.69 9.50
CA THR A 180 32.90 -28.29 9.76
C THR A 180 33.46 -29.02 8.53
N ALA A 181 32.61 -29.66 7.72
CA ALA A 181 33.02 -30.41 6.53
C ALA A 181 33.47 -29.51 5.35
N LEU A 182 33.05 -28.25 5.32
CA LEU A 182 33.35 -27.31 4.22
C LEU A 182 34.65 -26.51 4.38
N GLY A 183 35.47 -26.81 5.40
CA GLY A 183 36.81 -26.20 5.54
C GLY A 183 36.81 -24.67 5.55
N ALA A 184 35.70 -24.04 5.95
CA ALA A 184 35.66 -22.60 6.09
C ALA A 184 36.58 -22.22 7.27
N PRO A 185 37.60 -21.36 7.06
CA PRO A 185 38.46 -20.95 8.15
C PRO A 185 37.58 -20.29 9.23
N TYR A 186 37.52 -20.94 10.38
CA TYR A 186 37.03 -20.36 11.61
C TYR A 186 37.92 -19.16 11.92
N ARG A 187 37.49 -17.96 11.52
CA ARG A 187 38.17 -16.73 11.90
C ARG A 187 37.83 -16.44 13.36
N GLN A 188 38.53 -17.12 14.25
CA GLN A 188 38.80 -16.66 15.60
C GLN A 188 40.01 -15.71 15.55
N LYS A 189 39.76 -14.45 15.91
CA LYS A 189 40.66 -13.55 16.62
C LYS A 189 39.70 -12.86 17.62
N GLU A 190 39.59 -13.21 18.92
CA GLU A 190 40.60 -13.19 20.01
C GLU A 190 41.43 -11.88 20.00
N THR A 191 41.63 -11.10 21.07
CA THR A 191 41.22 -11.07 22.49
C THR A 191 41.88 -9.82 23.13
N PHE A 192 41.34 -9.35 24.28
CA PHE A 192 42.06 -8.71 25.41
C PHE A 192 42.64 -7.27 25.33
N PHE A 193 42.16 -6.35 26.18
CA PHE A 193 42.90 -5.81 27.37
C PHE A 193 42.05 -4.77 28.13
N THR A 194 41.61 -5.12 29.33
CA THR A 194 41.29 -4.20 30.45
C THR A 194 42.59 -3.65 31.03
N PRO A 195 42.57 -2.51 31.74
CA PRO A 195 42.50 -2.61 33.19
C PRO A 195 41.26 -1.94 33.78
#